data_AF-A0A2V3IGV8-F1
#
_entry.id   AF-A0A2V3IGV8-F1
#
_cell.length_a   1.000
_cell.length_b   1.000
_cell.length_c   1.000
_cell.angle_alpha   90.00
_cell.angle_beta   90.00
_cell.angle_gamma   90.00
#
_symmetry.space_group_name_H-M   'P 1'
#
loop_
_entity.id
_entity.type
_entity.pdbx_description
1 polymer ?
#
loop_
_entity_poly.entity_id
_entity_poly.type
_entity_poly.pdbx_seq_one_letter_code
_entity_poly.pdbx_strand_id
1 'polypeptide(L)'
;MGGFPGVTGLTVTLILYATGLLRMTGEPSTWVRENSEGQLVATYIECNRDEWSVYVEDEHGTNQQLGTWTQKVHHTSHPEKPLYNMTDAFAITGYGLTYATYETPEGGEGTFVKIWDEKEWQWARPDAMEVYLTETGRDQWSVYLEDGGLITIQIDYHTKEVTVTHSDYSAQYAITGAEGYRSDCNALKYCLPVMGM
;
A
#
# COMPACT_ATOMS: atom_id res chain seq x y z
N MET A 1 24.58 11.27 -1.71
CA MET A 1 23.87 10.26 -0.90
C MET A 1 22.90 9.56 -1.84
N GLY A 2 22.90 8.23 -1.87
CA GLY A 2 22.04 7.47 -2.78
C GLY A 2 20.61 7.36 -2.23
N GLY A 3 19.64 7.12 -3.11
CA GLY A 3 18.26 6.80 -2.75
C GLY A 3 17.25 7.92 -2.91
N PHE A 4 15.97 7.55 -2.85
CA PHE A 4 14.84 8.47 -2.92
C PHE A 4 14.53 9.05 -1.52
N PRO A 5 14.38 10.38 -1.37
CA PRO A 5 14.09 10.97 -0.07
C PRO A 5 12.82 10.39 0.57
N GLY A 6 12.94 9.88 1.80
CA GLY A 6 11.80 9.36 2.56
C GLY A 6 11.25 8.01 2.08
N VAL A 7 11.94 7.33 1.17
CA VAL A 7 11.55 6.00 0.67
C VAL A 7 12.64 4.99 1.02
N THR A 8 12.22 3.92 1.70
CA THR A 8 13.08 2.82 2.14
C THR A 8 12.54 1.50 1.59
N GLY A 9 13.29 0.41 1.76
CA GLY A 9 12.80 -0.93 1.40
C GLY A 9 11.52 -1.30 2.15
N LEU A 10 11.40 -0.82 3.39
CA LEU A 10 10.23 -1.06 4.25
C LEU A 10 9.00 -0.27 3.81
N THR A 11 9.19 0.90 3.17
CA THR A 11 8.07 1.80 2.85
C THR A 11 7.67 1.81 1.39
N VAL A 12 8.54 1.37 0.48
CA VAL A 12 8.30 1.48 -0.96
C VAL A 12 7.13 0.61 -1.40
N THR A 13 6.22 1.18 -2.17
CA THR A 13 5.04 0.48 -2.71
C THR A 13 4.86 0.75 -4.20
N LEU A 14 5.58 1.73 -4.76
CA LEU A 14 5.60 2.02 -6.19
C LEU A 14 7.00 2.45 -6.60
N ILE A 15 7.48 1.93 -7.71
CA ILE A 15 8.75 2.27 -8.34
C ILE A 15 8.48 2.59 -9.80
N LEU A 16 9.00 3.72 -10.27
CA LEU A 16 8.98 4.11 -11.67
C LEU A 16 10.34 3.83 -12.30
N TYR A 17 10.33 3.39 -13.55
CA TYR A 17 11.51 3.31 -14.40
C TYR A 17 11.15 3.79 -15.81
N ALA A 18 12.14 4.02 -16.66
CA ALA A 18 11.95 4.70 -17.95
C ALA A 18 10.87 4.08 -18.87
N THR A 19 10.58 2.79 -18.71
CA THR A 19 9.66 2.04 -19.57
C THR A 19 8.45 1.47 -18.84
N GLY A 20 8.17 1.88 -17.59
CA GLY A 20 7.05 1.36 -16.83
C GLY A 20 7.14 1.57 -15.33
N LEU A 21 6.41 0.73 -14.58
CA LEU A 21 6.37 0.77 -13.12
C LEU A 21 6.29 -0.62 -12.51
N LEU A 22 6.70 -0.70 -11.25
CA LEU A 22 6.43 -1.81 -10.33
C LEU A 22 5.59 -1.25 -9.20
N ARG A 23 4.41 -1.82 -8.95
CA ARG A 23 3.56 -1.42 -7.82
C ARG A 23 3.13 -2.63 -7.01
N MET A 24 3.06 -2.43 -5.71
CA MET A 24 2.46 -3.38 -4.78
C MET A 24 0.92 -3.33 -4.92
N THR A 25 0.25 -4.47 -4.87
CA THR A 25 -1.20 -4.58 -5.12
C THR A 25 -2.01 -5.20 -3.98
N GLY A 26 -1.41 -5.44 -2.81
CA GLY A 26 -2.07 -6.02 -1.62
C GLY A 26 -1.36 -7.27 -1.08
N GLU A 27 -1.84 -7.80 0.05
CA GLU A 27 -1.32 -9.03 0.67
C GLU A 27 -1.96 -10.32 0.08
N PRO A 28 -1.22 -11.44 -0.02
CA PRO A 28 0.22 -11.53 0.25
C PRO A 28 0.98 -10.63 -0.72
N SER A 29 1.94 -9.86 -0.19
CA SER A 29 2.57 -8.69 -0.81
C SER A 29 2.95 -8.94 -2.27
N THR A 30 2.01 -8.67 -3.18
CA THR A 30 2.14 -8.96 -4.60
C THR A 30 2.59 -7.69 -5.30
N TRP A 31 3.58 -7.83 -6.17
CA TRP A 31 4.07 -6.74 -7.00
C TRP A 31 3.73 -7.00 -8.45
N VAL A 32 3.11 -6.03 -9.10
CA VAL A 32 2.86 -6.09 -10.54
C VAL A 32 3.78 -5.14 -11.27
N ARG A 33 4.28 -5.60 -12.41
CA ARG A 33 5.05 -4.79 -13.35
C ARG A 33 4.18 -4.42 -14.53
N GLU A 34 4.05 -3.13 -14.76
CA GLU A 34 3.34 -2.57 -15.91
C GLU A 34 4.34 -1.89 -16.86
N ASN A 35 4.10 -1.96 -18.17
CA ASN A 35 4.87 -1.19 -19.14
C ASN A 35 4.35 0.26 -19.24
N SER A 36 4.98 1.08 -20.08
CA SER A 36 4.59 2.47 -20.32
C SER A 36 3.17 2.64 -20.91
N GLU A 37 2.57 1.57 -21.43
CA GLU A 37 1.20 1.55 -21.93
C GLU A 37 0.18 1.13 -20.85
N GLY A 38 0.65 0.85 -19.62
CA GLY A 38 -0.17 0.37 -18.51
C GLY A 38 -0.57 -1.11 -18.61
N GLN A 39 0.05 -1.87 -19.51
CA GLN A 39 -0.22 -3.30 -19.64
C GLN A 39 0.55 -4.08 -18.58
N LEU A 40 -0.13 -5.02 -17.93
CA LEU A 40 0.50 -5.98 -17.02
C LEU A 40 1.50 -6.85 -17.79
N VAL A 41 2.76 -6.82 -17.37
CA VAL A 41 3.87 -7.57 -17.99
C VAL A 41 4.31 -8.73 -17.11
N ALA A 42 4.27 -8.56 -15.79
CA ALA A 42 4.68 -9.60 -14.84
C ALA A 42 4.03 -9.39 -13.47
N THR A 43 3.95 -10.47 -12.72
CA THR A 43 3.54 -10.50 -11.32
C THR A 43 4.64 -11.18 -10.50
N TYR A 44 4.91 -10.65 -9.32
CA TYR A 44 5.88 -11.16 -8.39
C TYR A 44 5.27 -11.29 -6.99
N ILE A 45 5.73 -12.29 -6.26
CA ILE A 45 5.42 -12.47 -4.84
C ILE A 45 6.61 -11.93 -4.06
N GLU A 46 6.36 -11.04 -3.11
CA GLU A 46 7.38 -10.61 -2.18
C GLU A 46 7.74 -11.73 -1.21
N CYS A 47 9.03 -12.01 -1.09
CA CYS A 47 9.56 -13.03 -0.19
C CYS A 47 10.29 -12.45 1.02
N ASN A 48 10.77 -11.19 0.93
CA ASN A 48 11.43 -10.52 2.06
C ASN A 48 11.54 -8.99 1.84
N ARG A 49 11.81 -8.24 2.91
CA ARG A 49 12.24 -6.84 2.88
C ARG A 49 13.32 -6.56 3.92
N ASP A 50 14.13 -5.54 3.65
CA ASP A 50 15.03 -4.92 4.62
C ASP A 50 14.90 -3.39 4.56
N GLU A 51 15.73 -2.69 5.35
CA GLU A 51 15.73 -1.23 5.39
C GLU A 51 15.88 -0.59 4.00
N TRP A 52 16.52 -1.23 3.03
CA TRP A 52 16.87 -0.62 1.76
C TRP A 52 16.26 -1.32 0.54
N SER A 53 15.71 -2.52 0.72
CA SER A 53 15.34 -3.38 -0.40
C SER A 53 14.06 -4.16 -0.17
N VAL A 54 13.40 -4.47 -1.29
CA VAL A 54 12.34 -5.47 -1.39
C VAL A 54 12.85 -6.63 -2.22
N TYR A 55 12.56 -7.85 -1.81
CA TYR A 55 12.93 -9.07 -2.52
C TYR A 55 11.65 -9.71 -3.03
N VAL A 56 11.58 -9.91 -4.34
CA VAL A 56 10.40 -10.43 -5.03
C VAL A 56 10.78 -11.58 -5.95
N GLU A 57 9.88 -12.54 -6.11
CA GLU A 57 10.07 -13.75 -6.90
C GLU A 57 8.93 -13.91 -7.91
N ASP A 58 9.25 -14.25 -9.16
CA ASP A 58 8.22 -14.59 -10.16
C ASP A 58 7.83 -16.08 -10.12
N GLU A 59 6.82 -16.45 -10.91
CA GLU A 59 6.35 -17.84 -11.02
C GLU A 59 7.42 -18.85 -11.48
N HIS A 60 8.54 -18.37 -12.04
CA HIS A 60 9.64 -19.19 -12.52
C HIS A 60 10.79 -19.31 -11.50
N GLY A 61 10.63 -18.75 -10.30
CA GLY A 61 11.64 -18.74 -9.24
C GLY A 61 12.73 -17.67 -9.42
N THR A 62 12.49 -16.69 -10.30
CA THR A 62 13.46 -15.63 -10.56
C THR A 62 13.35 -14.56 -9.49
N ASN A 63 14.39 -14.48 -8.65
CA ASN A 63 14.46 -13.52 -7.57
C ASN A 63 15.03 -12.17 -8.05
N GLN A 64 14.36 -11.09 -7.66
CA GLN A 64 14.76 -9.71 -7.93
C GLN A 64 14.83 -8.92 -6.63
N GLN A 65 15.81 -8.01 -6.57
CA GLN A 65 15.94 -7.03 -5.51
C GLN A 65 15.54 -5.65 -6.05
N LEU A 66 14.57 -5.03 -5.40
CA LEU A 66 14.16 -3.66 -5.63
C LEU A 66 14.93 -2.76 -4.65
N GLY A 67 16.14 -2.32 -5.04
CA GLY A 67 17.03 -1.55 -4.18
C GLY A 67 16.72 -0.06 -4.19
N THR A 68 16.07 0.43 -3.14
CA THR A 68 15.68 1.85 -3.00
C THR A 68 16.87 2.77 -2.75
N TRP A 69 17.90 2.30 -2.02
CA TRP A 69 19.15 3.04 -1.80
C TRP A 69 20.00 3.17 -3.06
N THR A 70 20.10 2.09 -3.84
CA THR A 70 20.87 2.04 -5.08
C THR A 70 20.09 2.57 -6.28
N GLN A 71 18.77 2.75 -6.13
CA GLN A 71 17.82 3.13 -7.17
C GLN A 71 17.86 2.16 -8.35
N LYS A 72 18.00 0.86 -8.06
CA LYS A 72 18.19 -0.19 -9.06
C LYS A 72 17.36 -1.43 -8.75
N VAL A 73 16.77 -1.97 -9.80
CA VAL A 73 16.21 -3.31 -9.80
C VAL A 73 17.21 -4.25 -10.43
N HIS A 74 17.51 -5.38 -9.80
CA HIS A 74 18.44 -6.37 -10.33
C HIS A 74 18.05 -7.79 -9.93
N HIS A 75 18.53 -8.78 -10.67
CA HIS A 75 18.45 -10.17 -10.21
C HIS A 75 19.36 -10.36 -9.00
N THR A 76 18.87 -11.01 -7.95
CA THR A 76 19.68 -11.31 -6.76
C THR A 76 20.89 -12.19 -7.08
N SER A 77 20.78 -13.04 -8.12
CA SER A 77 21.86 -13.89 -8.61
C SER A 77 22.94 -13.16 -9.42
N HIS A 78 22.66 -11.96 -9.92
CA HIS A 78 23.55 -11.16 -10.77
C HIS A 78 23.46 -9.66 -10.41
N PRO A 79 23.87 -9.27 -9.19
CA PRO A 79 23.66 -7.92 -8.68
C PRO A 79 24.46 -6.83 -9.41
N GLU A 80 25.48 -7.20 -10.18
CA GLU A 80 26.31 -6.28 -10.95
C GLU A 80 25.62 -5.74 -12.22
N LYS A 81 24.51 -6.35 -12.66
CA LYS A 81 23.75 -5.94 -13.85
C LYS A 81 22.33 -5.51 -13.48
N PRO A 82 22.04 -4.20 -13.39
CA PRO A 82 20.68 -3.76 -13.14
C PRO A 82 19.78 -4.11 -14.34
N LEU A 83 18.59 -4.62 -14.04
CA LEU A 83 17.49 -4.74 -14.99
C LEU A 83 16.93 -3.37 -15.33
N TYR A 84 16.72 -2.56 -14.29
CA TYR A 84 16.15 -1.23 -14.40
C TYR A 84 16.90 -0.26 -13.48
N ASN A 85 17.11 0.96 -13.97
CA ASN A 85 17.38 2.10 -13.09
C ASN A 85 16.04 2.74 -12.75
N MET A 86 15.80 2.93 -11.46
CA MET A 86 14.61 3.60 -10.97
C MET A 86 14.73 5.09 -11.29
N THR A 87 13.68 5.66 -11.87
CA THR A 87 13.58 7.11 -12.09
C THR A 87 12.91 7.80 -10.92
N ASP A 88 11.99 7.10 -10.25
CA ASP A 88 11.32 7.56 -9.04
C ASP A 88 10.88 6.38 -8.17
N ALA A 89 10.59 6.63 -6.90
CA ALA A 89 9.93 5.67 -6.02
C ALA A 89 9.05 6.39 -5.03
N PHE A 90 7.95 5.73 -4.65
CA PHE A 90 6.96 6.25 -3.72
C PHE A 90 6.74 5.26 -2.60
N ALA A 91 6.59 5.82 -1.41
CA ALA A 91 6.13 5.12 -0.24
C ALA A 91 4.63 5.38 -0.04
N ILE A 92 3.86 4.34 0.27
CA ILE A 92 2.61 4.57 1.00
C ILE A 92 3.02 4.86 2.43
N THR A 93 2.81 6.10 2.83
CA THR A 93 2.99 6.62 4.18
C THR A 93 1.61 6.91 4.76
N GLY A 94 1.52 7.15 6.08
CA GLY A 94 0.29 7.68 6.67
C GLY A 94 -0.24 8.90 5.90
N TYR A 95 0.64 9.78 5.41
CA TYR A 95 0.28 10.94 4.57
C TYR A 95 -0.34 10.58 3.22
N GLY A 96 0.09 9.48 2.60
CA GLY A 96 -0.36 9.07 1.27
C GLY A 96 -1.57 8.14 1.28
N LEU A 97 -1.88 7.48 2.41
CA LEU A 97 -2.90 6.44 2.49
C LEU A 97 -4.30 6.95 2.12
N THR A 98 -4.95 6.28 1.17
CA THR A 98 -6.33 6.57 0.75
C THR A 98 -7.24 5.36 0.85
N TYR A 99 -6.66 4.17 0.98
CA TYR A 99 -7.40 2.92 1.06
C TYR A 99 -6.63 1.95 1.95
N ALA A 100 -7.33 1.19 2.79
CA ALA A 100 -6.75 0.07 3.52
C ALA A 100 -7.78 -1.07 3.64
N THR A 101 -7.34 -2.31 3.56
CA THR A 101 -8.12 -3.50 3.92
C THR A 101 -7.53 -4.14 5.17
N TYR A 102 -8.38 -4.78 5.97
CA TYR A 102 -7.98 -5.55 7.13
C TYR A 102 -8.80 -6.83 7.26
N GLU A 103 -8.25 -7.83 7.94
CA GLU A 103 -8.91 -9.10 8.21
C GLU A 103 -9.21 -9.25 9.71
N THR A 104 -10.41 -9.72 10.05
CA THR A 104 -10.78 -10.06 11.43
C THR A 104 -10.33 -11.48 11.78
N PRO A 105 -10.17 -11.81 13.09
CA PRO A 105 -9.83 -13.17 13.50
C PRO A 105 -10.81 -14.26 13.01
N GLU A 106 -12.04 -13.88 12.71
CA GLU A 106 -13.09 -14.75 12.18
C GLU A 106 -13.03 -14.92 10.65
N GLY A 107 -12.08 -14.27 9.96
CA GLY A 107 -11.91 -14.32 8.51
C GLY A 107 -12.81 -13.34 7.74
N GLY A 108 -13.37 -12.32 8.40
CA GLY A 108 -14.11 -11.25 7.75
C GLY A 108 -13.16 -10.17 7.22
N GLU A 109 -13.44 -9.62 6.04
CA GLU A 109 -12.68 -8.49 5.49
C GLU A 109 -13.41 -7.16 5.72
N GLY A 110 -12.68 -6.15 6.18
CA GLY A 110 -13.16 -4.77 6.27
C GLY A 110 -12.25 -3.81 5.53
N THR A 111 -12.78 -2.63 5.20
CA THR A 111 -12.07 -1.62 4.41
C THR A 111 -12.22 -0.22 4.99
N PHE A 112 -11.19 0.60 4.77
CA PHE A 112 -11.18 2.04 5.00
C PHE A 112 -10.94 2.73 3.66
N VAL A 113 -11.83 3.66 3.29
CA VAL A 113 -11.73 4.40 2.02
C VAL A 113 -11.80 5.89 2.31
N LYS A 114 -10.77 6.65 1.91
CA LYS A 114 -10.78 8.10 2.03
C LYS A 114 -11.77 8.69 1.02
N ILE A 115 -12.69 9.51 1.50
CA ILE A 115 -13.70 10.17 0.67
C ILE A 115 -13.16 11.55 0.26
N TRP A 116 -12.60 11.63 -0.95
CA TRP A 116 -12.14 12.85 -1.62
C TRP A 116 -11.17 13.71 -0.78
N ASP A 117 -10.90 14.96 -1.16
CA ASP A 117 -9.93 15.85 -0.48
C ASP A 117 -10.37 16.32 0.92
N GLU A 118 -11.40 15.69 1.47
CA GLU A 118 -11.92 15.98 2.79
C GLU A 118 -11.25 15.08 3.83
N LYS A 119 -11.34 15.48 5.10
CA LYS A 119 -10.90 14.68 6.25
C LYS A 119 -11.91 13.58 6.57
N GLU A 120 -12.51 12.98 5.55
CA GLU A 120 -13.59 12.01 5.69
C GLU A 120 -13.16 10.65 5.18
N TRP A 121 -13.55 9.62 5.91
CA TRP A 121 -13.24 8.23 5.60
C TRP A 121 -14.48 7.36 5.78
N GLN A 122 -14.70 6.46 4.85
CA GLN A 122 -15.67 5.39 4.98
C GLN A 122 -15.00 4.19 5.63
N TRP A 123 -15.65 3.59 6.62
CA TRP A 123 -15.27 2.30 7.21
C TRP A 123 -16.36 1.28 6.92
N ALA A 124 -16.08 0.36 5.99
CA ALA A 124 -16.91 -0.80 5.74
C ALA A 124 -16.42 -1.95 6.62
N ARG A 125 -17.29 -2.41 7.51
CA ARG A 125 -17.00 -3.52 8.43
C ARG A 125 -17.52 -4.83 7.83
N PRO A 126 -16.87 -5.97 8.10
CA PRO A 126 -17.43 -7.25 7.75
C PRO A 126 -18.81 -7.40 8.40
N ASP A 127 -19.83 -7.70 7.57
CA ASP A 127 -21.21 -7.97 7.98
C ASP A 127 -21.91 -6.86 8.81
N ALA A 128 -21.44 -5.62 8.73
CA ALA A 128 -22.03 -4.50 9.45
C ALA A 128 -22.20 -3.26 8.57
N MET A 129 -23.07 -2.35 9.03
CA MET A 129 -23.32 -1.10 8.32
C MET A 129 -22.05 -0.24 8.27
N GLU A 130 -21.84 0.40 7.13
CA GLU A 130 -20.77 1.35 6.90
C GLU A 130 -20.87 2.54 7.87
N VAL A 131 -19.71 3.03 8.30
CA VAL A 131 -19.58 4.18 9.21
C VAL A 131 -18.72 5.23 8.53
N TYR A 132 -19.05 6.49 8.75
CA TYR A 132 -18.24 7.61 8.29
C TYR A 132 -17.41 8.14 9.46
N LEU A 133 -16.12 8.31 9.23
CA LEU A 133 -15.13 8.69 10.21
C LEU A 133 -14.48 10.00 9.80
N THR A 134 -14.11 10.80 10.80
CA THR A 134 -13.35 12.03 10.61
C THR A 134 -11.87 11.76 10.86
N GLU A 135 -11.01 12.15 9.93
CA GLU A 135 -9.57 12.13 10.11
C GLU A 135 -9.12 13.25 11.04
N THR A 136 -8.51 12.87 12.15
CA THR A 136 -8.02 13.80 13.17
C THR A 136 -6.56 14.17 12.94
N GLY A 137 -5.79 13.28 12.31
CA GLY A 137 -4.39 13.52 11.98
C GLY A 137 -3.76 12.40 11.17
N ARG A 138 -2.52 12.65 10.75
CA ARG A 138 -1.64 11.70 10.09
C ARG A 138 -0.20 11.94 10.51
N ASP A 139 0.60 10.90 10.44
CA ASP A 139 2.05 11.01 10.49
C ASP A 139 2.68 10.21 9.34
N GLN A 140 4.00 9.96 9.44
CA GLN A 140 4.73 9.22 8.41
C GLN A 140 4.19 7.79 8.20
N TRP A 141 3.51 7.21 9.17
CA TRP A 141 3.14 5.80 9.21
C TRP A 141 1.65 5.58 9.35
N SER A 142 0.98 6.49 10.04
CA SER A 142 -0.38 6.29 10.52
C SER A 142 -1.36 7.31 10.01
N VAL A 143 -2.61 6.86 9.87
CA VAL A 143 -3.80 7.71 9.79
C VAL A 143 -4.62 7.53 11.04
N TYR A 144 -5.07 8.63 11.63
CA TYR A 144 -5.90 8.64 12.83
C TYR A 144 -7.31 9.11 12.47
N LEU A 145 -8.30 8.31 12.81
CA LEU A 145 -9.72 8.53 12.51
C LEU A 145 -10.55 8.51 13.79
N GLU A 146 -11.68 9.19 13.80
CA GLU A 146 -12.64 9.16 14.89
C GLU A 146 -14.11 9.14 14.42
N ASP A 147 -14.98 8.50 15.19
CA ASP A 147 -16.44 8.60 15.08
C ASP A 147 -16.98 9.44 16.23
N GLY A 148 -16.97 10.77 16.08
CA GLY A 148 -17.53 11.69 17.08
C GLY A 148 -16.96 11.54 18.50
N GLY A 149 -15.74 11.00 18.63
CA GLY A 149 -15.05 10.74 19.90
C GLY A 149 -15.45 9.44 20.62
N LEU A 150 -16.35 8.61 20.06
CA LEU A 150 -16.71 7.31 20.63
C LEU A 150 -15.68 6.24 20.28
N ILE A 151 -15.28 6.19 19.02
CA ILE A 151 -14.29 5.26 18.49
C ILE A 151 -13.13 6.08 17.95
N THR A 152 -11.91 5.65 18.27
CA THR A 152 -10.68 6.12 17.62
C THR A 152 -10.04 4.97 16.87
N ILE A 153 -9.56 5.23 15.67
CA ILE A 153 -8.91 4.23 14.82
C ILE A 153 -7.55 4.75 14.43
N GLN A 154 -6.55 3.89 14.56
CA GLN A 154 -5.22 4.10 13.99
C GLN A 154 -5.02 3.05 12.90
N ILE A 155 -4.86 3.50 11.66
CA ILE A 155 -4.39 2.65 10.57
C ILE A 155 -2.87 2.83 10.50
N ASP A 156 -2.11 1.89 11.06
CA ASP A 156 -0.65 1.97 11.19
C ASP A 156 0.04 1.06 10.17
N TYR A 157 0.62 1.67 9.14
CA TYR A 157 1.31 0.93 8.09
C TYR A 157 2.73 0.49 8.48
N HIS A 158 3.30 1.06 9.54
CA HIS A 158 4.61 0.63 10.04
C HIS A 158 4.51 -0.71 10.77
N THR A 159 3.46 -0.89 11.58
CA THR A 159 3.19 -2.15 12.28
C THR A 159 2.32 -3.12 11.46
N LYS A 160 1.73 -2.65 10.35
CA LYS A 160 0.75 -3.37 9.52
C LYS A 160 -0.51 -3.74 10.30
N GLU A 161 -0.95 -2.85 11.19
CA GLU A 161 -2.09 -3.09 12.06
C GLU A 161 -3.11 -1.95 11.99
N VAL A 162 -4.39 -2.31 12.06
CA VAL A 162 -5.46 -1.38 12.41
C VAL A 162 -5.78 -1.56 13.88
N THR A 163 -5.59 -0.51 14.67
CA THR A 163 -6.04 -0.47 16.05
C THR A 163 -7.38 0.27 16.12
N VAL A 164 -8.41 -0.39 16.63
CA VAL A 164 -9.72 0.20 16.92
C VAL A 164 -9.89 0.27 18.43
N THR A 165 -10.06 1.48 18.95
CA THR A 165 -10.24 1.73 20.39
C THR A 165 -11.59 2.37 20.63
N HIS A 166 -12.32 1.82 21.59
CA HIS A 166 -13.54 2.38 22.18
C HIS A 166 -13.33 2.53 23.69
N SER A 167 -14.28 3.15 24.41
CA SER A 167 -14.13 3.42 25.84
C SER A 167 -13.91 2.18 26.72
N ASP A 168 -14.35 1.01 26.27
CA ASP A 168 -14.38 -0.26 27.02
C ASP A 168 -13.62 -1.41 26.34
N TYR A 169 -13.15 -1.24 25.10
CA TYR A 169 -12.37 -2.26 24.40
C TYR A 169 -11.33 -1.67 23.44
N SER A 170 -10.31 -2.47 23.14
CA SER A 170 -9.35 -2.22 22.06
C SER A 170 -9.18 -3.51 21.26
N ALA A 171 -9.22 -3.39 19.94
CA ALA A 171 -9.01 -4.48 19.01
C ALA A 171 -7.90 -4.12 18.02
N GLN A 172 -7.16 -5.14 17.57
CA GLN A 172 -6.12 -5.02 16.55
C GLN A 172 -6.42 -5.99 15.42
N TYR A 173 -6.28 -5.51 14.19
CA TYR A 173 -6.52 -6.27 12.98
C TYR A 173 -5.31 -6.17 12.06
N ALA A 174 -4.96 -7.25 11.38
CA ALA A 174 -3.88 -7.22 10.40
C ALA A 174 -4.34 -6.45 9.15
N ILE A 175 -3.51 -5.53 8.68
CA ILE A 175 -3.71 -4.88 7.37
C ILE A 175 -3.35 -5.90 6.29
N THR A 176 -4.30 -6.13 5.38
CA THR A 176 -4.14 -7.06 4.24
C THR A 176 -3.98 -6.34 2.90
N GLY A 177 -4.04 -5.01 2.89
CA GLY A 177 -3.92 -4.25 1.65
C GLY A 177 -3.99 -2.76 1.91
N ALA A 178 -3.37 -1.97 1.03
CA ALA A 178 -3.38 -0.52 1.10
C ALA A 178 -3.13 0.11 -0.26
N GLU A 179 -3.73 1.28 -0.48
CA GLU A 179 -3.45 2.15 -1.64
C GLU A 179 -3.25 3.60 -1.16
N GLY A 180 -2.52 4.38 -1.96
CA GLY A 180 -2.29 5.79 -1.68
C GLY A 180 -2.60 6.73 -2.84
N TYR A 181 -2.65 8.03 -2.55
CA TYR A 181 -2.97 9.08 -3.51
C TYR A 181 -1.97 9.09 -4.68
N ARG A 182 -2.52 8.89 -5.88
CA ARG A 182 -1.90 9.21 -7.16
C ARG A 182 -1.97 10.73 -7.35
N SER A 183 -0.88 11.47 -7.10
CA SER A 183 -0.75 12.76 -7.76
C SER A 183 -0.35 12.46 -9.21
N ASP A 184 -1.31 12.64 -10.12
CA ASP A 184 -1.18 12.57 -11.59
C ASP A 184 -1.45 11.20 -12.22
N CYS A 185 -2.74 10.91 -12.46
CA CYS A 185 -3.22 10.57 -13.81
C CYS A 185 -4.75 10.45 -13.82
N ASN A 186 -5.40 11.08 -14.80
CA ASN A 186 -6.84 11.07 -15.11
C ASN A 186 -7.42 9.65 -15.38
N ALA A 187 -7.42 8.75 -14.40
CA ALA A 187 -7.94 7.38 -14.54
C ALA A 187 -9.26 7.13 -13.77
N LEU A 188 -9.76 8.08 -12.99
CA LEU A 188 -11.02 7.93 -12.23
C LEU A 188 -12.28 8.19 -13.08
N LYS A 189 -12.44 7.43 -14.16
CA LYS A 189 -13.76 7.29 -14.83
C LYS A 189 -14.33 5.88 -14.84
N TYR A 190 -13.62 4.87 -14.32
CA TYR A 190 -14.02 3.47 -14.51
C TYR A 190 -13.87 2.52 -13.32
N CYS A 191 -13.88 3.00 -12.08
CA CYS A 191 -13.97 2.11 -10.91
C CYS A 191 -15.10 2.56 -9.98
N LEU A 192 -16.34 2.49 -10.47
CA LEU A 192 -17.47 2.13 -9.62
C LEU A 192 -17.77 0.66 -9.93
N PRO A 193 -17.88 -0.25 -8.94
CA PRO A 193 -18.47 -1.54 -9.21
C PRO A 193 -19.92 -1.28 -9.64
N VAL A 194 -20.22 -1.56 -10.90
CA VAL A 194 -21.60 -1.75 -11.36
C VAL A 194 -22.09 -2.98 -10.62
N MET A 195 -22.73 -2.79 -9.47
CA MET A 195 -23.57 -3.83 -8.88
C MET A 195 -24.71 -4.07 -9.87
N GLY A 196 -24.65 -5.23 -10.53
CA GLY A 196 -25.67 -5.70 -11.46
C GLY A 196 -27.02 -5.81 -10.76
N MET A 197 -28.05 -5.43 -11.53
CA MET A 197 -29.47 -5.55 -11.22
C MET A 197 -29.91 -6.99 -10.97
#